data_AF-A0A0H0XPI3-F1
#
_entry.id   AF-A0A0H0XPI3-F1
#
_cell.length_a   1.000
_cell.length_b   1.000
_cell.length_c   1.000
_cell.angle_alpha   90.00
_cell.angle_beta   90.00
_cell.angle_gamma   90.00
#
_symmetry.space_group_name_H-M   'P 1'
#
loop_
_entity.id
_entity.type
_entity.pdbx_description
1 polymer ?
#
loop_
_entity_poly.entity_id
_entity_poly.type
_entity_poly.pdbx_seq_one_letter_code
_entity_poly.pdbx_strand_id
1 'polypeptide(L)'
;MPYEPYTHDPEQAVIAQRERLYWLTLVSGLGNIAALVLHWIDADDFLLSGVIIGSVAGSLLVAAIRGRTDGYYQDLVAFGTRCTAFALGVFLLLLWADNNTSLFRRLIPGFETLTGDAYLLALILGLVFHAGYAFAYLRDLITSKGD
;
A
#
# COMPACT_ATOMS: atom_id res chain seq x y z
N MET A 1 14.13 28.99 -33.55
CA MET A 1 14.76 27.81 -32.91
C MET A 1 14.17 26.59 -33.59
N PRO A 2 14.99 25.70 -34.18
CA PRO A 2 14.44 24.46 -34.72
C PRO A 2 13.96 23.62 -33.53
N TYR A 3 12.66 23.37 -33.46
CA TYR A 3 12.11 22.35 -32.58
C TYR A 3 12.61 21.02 -33.14
N GLU A 4 13.55 20.38 -32.44
CA GLU A 4 13.81 18.96 -32.67
C GLU A 4 12.52 18.23 -32.33
N PRO A 5 11.88 17.54 -33.30
CA PRO A 5 10.78 16.67 -32.96
C PRO A 5 11.41 15.57 -32.11
N TYR A 6 11.09 15.54 -30.83
CA TYR A 6 11.37 14.37 -29.99
C TYR A 6 10.79 13.17 -30.74
N THR A 7 11.66 12.39 -31.38
CA THR A 7 11.43 11.02 -31.83
C THR A 7 11.36 10.14 -30.59
N HIS A 8 10.48 10.49 -29.65
CA HIS A 8 10.07 9.59 -28.60
C HIS A 8 9.00 8.71 -29.20
N ASP A 9 9.40 7.48 -29.48
CA ASP A 9 8.50 6.38 -29.77
C ASP A 9 7.40 6.36 -28.67
N PRO A 10 6.15 6.71 -28.99
CA PRO A 10 5.10 6.88 -28.00
C PRO A 10 4.84 5.58 -27.22
N GLU A 11 5.16 4.43 -27.81
CA GLU A 11 5.06 3.14 -27.15
C GLU A 11 6.10 2.98 -26.03
N GLN A 12 7.34 3.43 -26.25
CA GLN A 12 8.40 3.39 -25.22
C GLN A 12 8.10 4.32 -24.04
N ALA A 13 7.52 5.50 -24.31
CA ALA A 13 7.10 6.43 -23.26
C ALA A 13 5.98 5.83 -22.38
N VAL A 14 5.05 5.09 -23.00
CA VAL A 14 3.98 4.38 -22.28
C VAL A 14 4.53 3.24 -21.43
N ILE A 15 5.48 2.45 -21.94
CA ILE A 15 6.14 1.38 -21.18
C ILE A 15 6.89 1.94 -19.96
N ALA A 16 7.69 2.99 -20.16
CA ALA A 16 8.42 3.64 -19.08
C ALA A 16 7.49 4.24 -18.02
N GLN A 17 6.35 4.80 -18.43
CA GLN A 17 5.33 5.30 -17.49
C GLN A 17 4.71 4.17 -16.65
N ARG A 18 4.49 2.98 -17.23
CA ARG A 18 3.96 1.81 -16.51
C ARG A 18 4.95 1.30 -15.46
N GLU A 19 6.22 1.13 -15.83
CA GLU A 19 7.25 0.70 -14.88
C GLU A 19 7.40 1.67 -13.70
N ARG A 20 7.31 2.98 -13.97
CA ARG A 20 7.32 4.00 -12.91
C ARG A 20 6.18 3.80 -11.91
N LEU A 21 4.98 3.42 -12.35
CA LEU A 21 3.87 3.14 -11.44
C LEU A 21 4.13 1.92 -10.55
N TYR A 22 4.79 0.88 -11.08
CA TYR A 22 5.12 -0.32 -10.31
C TYR A 22 6.11 0.01 -9.19
N TRP A 23 7.17 0.72 -9.56
CA TRP A 23 8.18 1.18 -8.62
C TRP A 23 7.61 2.16 -7.61
N LEU A 24 6.76 3.10 -8.03
CA LEU A 24 6.16 4.08 -7.13
C LEU A 24 5.30 3.41 -6.04
N THR A 25 4.56 2.36 -6.39
CA THR A 25 3.74 1.58 -5.44
C THR A 25 4.58 0.70 -4.50
N LEU A 26 5.73 0.20 -4.95
CA LEU A 26 6.68 -0.51 -4.09
C LEU A 26 7.41 0.45 -3.13
N VAL A 27 7.86 1.59 -3.64
CA VAL A 27 8.55 2.62 -2.85
C VAL A 27 7.60 3.23 -1.83
N SER A 28 6.33 3.46 -2.16
CA SER A 28 5.35 3.91 -1.17
C SER A 28 5.10 2.85 -0.08
N GLY A 29 5.25 1.56 -0.39
CA GLY A 29 5.30 0.50 0.62
C GLY A 29 6.46 0.66 1.61
N LEU A 30 7.65 1.01 1.12
CA LEU A 30 8.79 1.34 1.99
C LEU A 30 8.51 2.61 2.82
N GLY A 31 7.86 3.61 2.22
CA GLY A 31 7.38 4.79 2.94
C GLY A 31 6.43 4.42 4.07
N ASN A 32 5.51 3.48 3.84
CA ASN A 32 4.58 3.01 4.87
C ASN A 32 5.32 2.32 6.05
N ILE A 33 6.33 1.50 5.75
CA ILE A 33 7.20 0.91 6.79
C ILE A 33 7.91 2.01 7.58
N ALA A 34 8.46 3.03 6.90
CA ALA A 34 9.10 4.16 7.57
C ALA A 34 8.10 4.93 8.45
N ALA A 35 6.86 5.14 8.00
CA ALA A 35 5.80 5.77 8.79
C ALA A 35 5.48 4.97 10.06
N LEU A 36 5.39 3.64 9.95
CA LEU A 36 5.17 2.77 11.11
C LEU A 36 6.32 2.84 12.11
N VAL A 37 7.57 2.86 11.63
CA VAL A 37 8.76 2.98 12.49
C VAL A 37 8.77 4.34 13.19
N LEU A 38 8.49 5.43 12.48
CA LEU A 38 8.43 6.78 13.05
C LEU A 38 7.35 6.88 14.14
N HIS A 39 6.18 6.34 13.86
CA HIS A 39 5.07 6.29 14.80
C HIS A 39 5.43 5.45 16.05
N TRP A 40 6.18 4.36 15.91
CA TRP A 40 6.61 3.53 17.05
C TRP A 40 7.66 4.17 17.95
N ILE A 41 8.46 5.09 17.44
CA ILE A 41 9.49 5.78 18.24
C ILE A 41 9.02 7.15 18.74
N ASP A 42 7.71 7.45 18.64
CA ASP A 42 7.09 8.74 18.94
C ASP A 42 7.80 9.93 18.25
N ALA A 43 8.46 9.69 17.11
CA ALA A 43 9.18 10.71 16.35
C ALA A 43 8.27 11.31 15.26
N ASP A 44 7.09 11.76 15.67
CA ASP A 44 6.09 12.37 14.79
C ASP A 44 6.47 13.82 14.47
N ASP A 45 7.59 14.02 13.76
CA ASP A 45 7.91 15.31 13.18
C ASP A 45 6.90 15.59 12.04
N PHE A 46 6.02 16.57 12.25
CA PHE A 46 4.81 16.84 11.46
C PHE A 46 5.08 16.97 9.95
N LEU A 47 6.25 17.51 9.57
CA LEU A 47 6.62 17.68 8.17
C LEU A 47 7.05 16.38 7.51
N LEU A 48 7.81 15.54 8.22
CA LEU A 48 8.32 14.28 7.68
C LEU A 48 7.20 13.23 7.60
N SER A 49 6.39 13.13 8.65
CA SER A 49 5.24 12.24 8.70
C SER A 49 4.21 12.61 7.64
N GLY A 50 3.90 13.89 7.46
CA GLY A 50 2.97 14.37 6.42
C GLY A 50 3.38 13.99 4.99
N VAL A 51 4.67 14.11 4.63
CA VAL A 51 5.18 13.74 3.31
C VAL A 51 5.09 12.22 3.08
N ILE A 52 5.46 11.44 4.10
CA ILE A 52 5.44 9.98 4.01
C ILE A 52 3.99 9.49 3.89
N ILE A 53 3.07 9.98 4.72
CA ILE A 53 1.64 9.64 4.65
C ILE A 53 1.05 10.07 3.30
N GLY A 54 1.38 11.27 2.83
CA GLY A 54 0.95 11.78 1.53
C GLY A 54 1.40 10.86 0.38
N SER A 55 2.61 10.30 0.48
CA SER A 55 3.12 9.34 -0.51
C SER A 55 2.38 7.99 -0.49
N VAL A 56 2.06 7.48 0.70
CA VAL A 56 1.30 6.24 0.89
C VAL A 56 -0.14 6.42 0.39
N ALA A 57 -0.85 7.43 0.89
CA ALA A 57 -2.22 7.74 0.49
C ALA A 57 -2.32 8.10 -1.00
N GLY A 58 -1.36 8.87 -1.52
CA GLY A 58 -1.28 9.20 -2.93
C GLY A 58 -1.13 7.97 -3.82
N SER A 59 -0.28 7.02 -3.44
CA SER A 59 -0.13 5.76 -4.19
C SER A 59 -1.40 4.89 -4.17
N LEU A 60 -2.11 4.85 -3.05
CA LEU A 60 -3.40 4.16 -2.93
C LEU A 60 -4.49 4.83 -3.78
N LEU A 61 -4.50 6.16 -3.83
CA LEU A 61 -5.46 6.93 -4.62
C LEU A 61 -5.20 6.76 -6.12
N VAL A 62 -3.93 6.74 -6.53
CA VAL A 62 -3.52 6.41 -7.91
C VAL A 62 -3.89 4.97 -8.25
N ALA A 63 -3.73 4.03 -7.31
CA ALA A 63 -4.16 2.65 -7.48
C ALA A 63 -5.69 2.51 -7.64
N ALA A 64 -6.47 3.37 -6.99
CA ALA A 64 -7.93 3.39 -7.12
C ALA A 64 -8.43 3.99 -8.45
N ILE A 65 -7.66 4.88 -9.09
CA ILE A 65 -8.03 5.49 -10.37
C ILE A 65 -7.72 4.51 -11.51
N ARG A 66 -8.72 3.73 -11.91
CA ARG A 66 -8.65 2.72 -12.99
C ARG A 66 -8.50 3.27 -14.42
N GLY A 67 -8.39 4.58 -14.59
CA GLY A 67 -8.69 5.25 -15.86
C GLY A 67 -7.68 5.03 -17.01
N ARG A 68 -6.40 4.71 -16.74
CA ARG A 68 -5.35 4.60 -17.79
C ARG A 68 -4.19 3.65 -17.44
N THR A 69 -4.38 2.74 -16.51
CA THR A 69 -3.33 1.81 -16.06
C THR A 69 -3.43 0.47 -16.79
N ASP A 70 -2.28 -0.20 -16.96
CA ASP A 70 -2.20 -1.52 -17.61
C ASP A 70 -3.01 -2.58 -16.85
N GLY A 71 -3.58 -3.57 -17.55
CA GLY A 71 -4.37 -4.65 -16.95
C GLY A 71 -3.58 -5.42 -15.89
N TYR A 72 -2.30 -5.68 -16.16
CA TYR A 72 -1.41 -6.32 -15.18
C TYR A 72 -1.29 -5.51 -13.88
N TYR A 73 -1.14 -4.19 -13.97
CA TYR A 73 -1.11 -3.33 -12.78
C TYR A 73 -2.40 -3.43 -11.98
N GLN A 74 -3.53 -3.41 -12.67
CA GLN A 74 -4.85 -3.48 -12.04
C GLN A 74 -5.05 -4.81 -11.31
N ASP A 75 -4.52 -5.91 -11.83
CA ASP A 75 -4.57 -7.22 -11.19
C ASP A 75 -3.71 -7.25 -9.90
N LEU A 76 -2.49 -6.70 -9.94
CA LEU A 76 -1.63 -6.56 -8.76
C LEU A 76 -2.30 -5.71 -7.68
N VAL A 77 -2.84 -4.55 -8.06
CA VAL A 77 -3.57 -3.65 -7.16
C VAL A 77 -4.80 -4.35 -6.59
N ALA A 78 -5.58 -5.05 -7.43
CA ALA A 78 -6.77 -5.77 -7.00
C ALA A 78 -6.44 -6.86 -5.97
N PHE A 79 -5.32 -7.57 -6.14
CA PHE A 79 -4.84 -8.53 -5.15
C PHE A 79 -4.50 -7.84 -3.82
N GLY A 80 -3.72 -6.75 -3.85
CA GLY A 80 -3.44 -5.94 -2.67
C GLY A 80 -4.72 -5.47 -1.96
N THR A 81 -5.69 -4.94 -2.70
CA THR A 81 -6.98 -4.49 -2.15
C THR A 81 -7.79 -5.64 -1.54
N ARG A 82 -7.76 -6.85 -2.12
CA ARG A 82 -8.41 -8.03 -1.54
C ARG A 82 -7.77 -8.41 -0.21
N CYS A 83 -6.44 -8.37 -0.10
CA CYS A 83 -5.73 -8.59 1.16
C CYS A 83 -6.13 -7.55 2.22
N THR A 84 -6.20 -6.28 1.85
CA THR A 84 -6.62 -5.20 2.75
C THR A 84 -8.08 -5.37 3.20
N ALA A 85 -8.99 -5.70 2.28
CA ALA A 85 -10.40 -5.92 2.61
C ALA A 85 -10.56 -7.13 3.56
N PHE A 86 -9.79 -8.19 3.34
CA PHE A 86 -9.75 -9.33 4.25
C PHE A 86 -9.26 -8.93 5.65
N ALA A 87 -8.11 -8.24 5.73
CA ALA A 87 -7.57 -7.77 7.00
C ALA A 87 -8.53 -6.82 7.73
N LEU A 88 -9.17 -5.89 7.00
CA LEU A 88 -10.19 -5.01 7.55
C LEU A 88 -11.38 -5.80 8.11
N GLY A 89 -11.87 -6.81 7.39
CA GLY A 89 -12.94 -7.68 7.88
C GLY A 89 -12.55 -8.42 9.17
N VAL A 90 -11.31 -8.91 9.26
CA VAL A 90 -10.75 -9.51 10.48
C VAL A 90 -10.72 -8.48 11.61
N PHE A 91 -10.19 -7.28 11.39
CA PHE A 91 -10.14 -6.24 12.42
C PHE A 91 -11.53 -5.83 12.92
N LEU A 92 -12.50 -5.67 12.03
CA LEU A 92 -13.89 -5.35 12.40
C LEU A 92 -14.52 -6.47 13.22
N LEU A 93 -14.26 -7.73 12.88
CA LEU A 93 -14.75 -8.87 13.64
C LEU A 93 -14.12 -8.94 15.04
N LEU A 94 -12.82 -8.66 15.14
CA LEU A 94 -12.11 -8.58 16.43
C LEU A 94 -12.63 -7.41 17.28
N LEU A 95 -12.86 -6.24 16.68
CA LEU A 95 -13.43 -5.06 17.35
C LEU A 95 -14.84 -5.34 17.87
N TRP A 96 -15.68 -5.93 17.04
CA TRP A 96 -17.02 -6.34 17.43
C TRP A 96 -16.96 -7.34 18.60
N ALA A 97 -16.07 -8.32 18.53
CA ALA A 97 -15.98 -9.34 19.56
C ALA A 97 -15.42 -8.80 20.89
N ASP A 98 -14.43 -7.89 20.86
CA ASP A 98 -13.94 -7.22 22.08
C ASP A 98 -15.05 -6.44 22.79
N ASN A 99 -15.82 -5.66 22.03
CA ASN A 99 -16.94 -4.87 22.55
C ASN A 99 -18.05 -5.73 23.18
N ASN A 100 -18.21 -6.99 22.74
CA ASN A 100 -19.28 -7.87 23.21
C ASN A 100 -18.83 -8.91 24.24
N THR A 101 -17.54 -9.25 24.32
CA THR A 101 -17.10 -10.41 25.12
C THR A 101 -15.95 -10.16 26.09
N SER A 102 -15.29 -9.00 26.09
CA SER A 102 -14.11 -8.70 26.95
C SER A 102 -12.95 -9.71 26.87
N LEU A 103 -13.04 -10.70 25.99
CA LEU A 103 -12.09 -11.81 25.85
C LEU A 103 -10.81 -11.36 25.14
N PHE A 104 -10.90 -10.38 24.25
CA PHE A 104 -9.80 -10.02 23.34
C PHE A 104 -8.68 -9.22 24.00
N ARG A 105 -8.99 -8.40 25.01
CA ARG A 105 -7.97 -7.79 25.88
C ARG A 105 -6.97 -8.78 26.49
N ARG A 106 -7.34 -10.06 26.62
CA ARG A 106 -6.46 -11.13 27.15
C ARG A 106 -5.81 -12.01 26.08
N LEU A 107 -6.39 -12.09 24.88
CA LEU A 107 -5.98 -13.03 23.83
C LEU A 107 -5.01 -12.42 22.81
N ILE A 108 -5.08 -11.10 22.56
CA ILE A 108 -4.24 -10.42 21.58
C ILE A 108 -3.53 -9.24 22.27
N PRO A 109 -2.24 -9.39 22.64
CA PRO A 109 -1.45 -8.30 23.19
C PRO A 109 -1.42 -7.11 22.22
N GLY A 110 -1.69 -5.89 22.70
CA GLY A 110 -1.63 -4.67 21.89
C GLY A 110 -2.90 -4.34 21.09
N PHE A 111 -3.98 -5.12 21.22
CA PHE A 111 -5.23 -4.83 20.53
C PHE A 111 -5.85 -3.49 20.97
N GLU A 112 -5.74 -3.13 22.26
CA GLU A 112 -6.26 -1.86 22.79
C GLU A 112 -5.65 -0.63 22.08
N THR A 113 -4.34 -0.66 21.80
CA THR A 113 -3.63 0.40 21.07
C THR A 113 -4.17 0.57 19.65
N LEU A 114 -4.53 -0.55 19.02
CA LEU A 114 -5.07 -0.59 17.65
C LEU A 114 -6.50 -0.03 17.56
N THR A 115 -7.28 -0.16 18.64
CA THR A 115 -8.64 0.40 18.72
C THR A 115 -8.68 1.89 19.06
N GLY A 116 -7.65 2.39 19.76
CA GLY A 116 -7.54 3.80 20.15
C GLY A 116 -6.85 4.68 19.11
N ASP A 117 -6.13 4.07 18.16
CA ASP A 117 -5.31 4.79 17.18
C ASP A 117 -5.74 4.47 15.73
N ALA A 118 -6.59 5.34 15.19
CA ALA A 118 -7.05 5.24 13.81
C ALA A 118 -5.92 5.44 12.78
N TYR A 119 -4.86 6.16 13.16
CA TYR A 119 -3.71 6.38 12.29
C TYR A 119 -2.87 5.11 12.16
N LEU A 120 -2.58 4.44 13.28
CA LEU A 120 -1.93 3.13 13.29
C LEU A 120 -2.71 2.09 12.48
N LEU A 121 -4.04 2.05 12.63
CA LEU A 121 -4.88 1.16 11.83
C LEU A 121 -4.75 1.44 10.33
N ALA A 122 -4.73 2.71 9.91
CA ALA A 122 -4.56 3.08 8.51
C ALA A 122 -3.18 2.66 7.97
N LEU A 123 -2.12 2.85 8.75
CA LEU A 123 -0.76 2.40 8.39
C LEU A 123 -0.70 0.88 8.21
N ILE A 124 -1.28 0.11 9.14
CA ILE A 124 -1.33 -1.35 9.06
C ILE A 124 -2.10 -1.81 7.82
N LEU A 125 -3.27 -1.24 7.55
CA LEU A 125 -4.07 -1.58 6.37
C LEU A 125 -3.35 -1.22 5.07
N GLY A 126 -2.66 -0.08 5.04
CA GLY A 126 -1.81 0.30 3.92
C GLY A 126 -0.63 -0.67 3.76
N LEU A 127 -0.02 -1.13 4.86
CA LEU A 127 1.07 -2.10 4.80
C LEU A 127 0.58 -3.42 4.23
N VAL A 128 -0.60 -3.90 4.65
CA VAL A 128 -1.24 -5.10 4.09
C VAL A 128 -1.47 -4.94 2.58
N PHE A 129 -1.91 -3.76 2.13
CA PHE A 129 -2.06 -3.49 0.70
C PHE A 129 -0.72 -3.65 -0.04
N HIS A 130 0.32 -2.96 0.42
CA HIS A 130 1.63 -2.99 -0.24
C HIS A 130 2.28 -4.37 -0.16
N ALA A 131 2.10 -5.09 0.94
CA ALA A 131 2.59 -6.47 1.10
C ALA A 131 1.88 -7.42 0.13
N GLY A 132 0.55 -7.31 -0.01
CA GLY A 132 -0.21 -8.10 -0.99
C GLY A 132 0.23 -7.79 -2.42
N TYR A 133 0.35 -6.50 -2.76
CA TYR A 133 0.86 -6.06 -4.06
C TYR A 133 2.26 -6.62 -4.34
N ALA A 134 3.20 -6.44 -3.42
CA ALA A 134 4.59 -6.91 -3.56
C ALA A 134 4.68 -8.43 -3.65
N PHE A 135 3.86 -9.15 -2.89
CA PHE A 135 3.79 -10.61 -2.96
C PHE A 135 3.32 -11.08 -4.33
N ALA A 136 2.24 -10.50 -4.88
CA ALA A 136 1.76 -10.85 -6.21
C ALA A 136 2.83 -10.55 -7.28
N TYR A 137 3.47 -9.38 -7.19
CA TYR A 137 4.55 -8.99 -8.11
C TYR A 137 5.73 -9.96 -8.06
N LEU A 138 6.19 -10.34 -6.85
CA LEU A 138 7.31 -11.28 -6.67
C LEU A 138 6.95 -12.69 -7.12
N ARG A 139 5.74 -13.18 -6.80
CA ARG A 139 5.25 -14.49 -7.25
C ARG A 139 5.28 -14.59 -8.78
N ASP A 140 4.79 -13.56 -9.46
CA ASP A 140 4.70 -13.55 -10.92
C ASP A 140 6.11 -13.44 -11.54
N LEU A 141 7.02 -12.69 -10.92
CA LEU A 141 8.43 -12.62 -11.32
C LEU A 141 9.19 -13.95 -11.16
N ILE A 142 8.87 -14.73 -10.11
CA ILE A 142 9.49 -16.05 -9.89
C ILE A 142 8.94 -17.05 -10.91
N THR A 143 7.63 -17.01 -11.17
CA THR A 143 6.97 -17.93 -12.09
C THR A 143 7.42 -17.70 -13.53
N SER A 144 7.57 -16.44 -13.96
CA SER A 144 8.02 -16.10 -15.33
C SER A 144 9.49 -16.41 -15.62
N LYS A 145 10.31 -16.65 -14.60
CA LYS A 145 11.72 -17.07 -14.74
C LYS A 145 11.90 -18.60 -14.73
N GLY A 146 10.84 -19.35 -14.40
CA GLY A 146 10.86 -20.81 -14.35
C GLY A 146 10.54 -21.49 -15.69
N ASP A 147 10.00 -20.73 -16.65
CA ASP A 147 9.75 -21.13 -18.04
C ASP A 147 10.89 -20.63 -18.96
#